data_AF-A0A1G8EH11-F1
#
_entry.id   AF-A0A1G8EH11-F1
#
_cell.length_a   1.000
_cell.length_b   1.000
_cell.length_c   1.000
_cell.angle_alpha   90.00
_cell.angle_beta   90.00
_cell.angle_gamma   90.00
#
_symmetry.space_group_name_H-M   'P 1'
#
loop_
_entity.id
_entity.type
_entity.pdbx_description
1 polymer ?
#
loop_
_entity_poly.entity_id
_entity_poly.type
_entity_poly.pdbx_seq_one_letter_code
_entity_poly.pdbx_strand_id
1 'polypeptide(L)'
;MEKIYSIIAGLLLTVSVFAQAPQKMSYQAVIRNNSNALITSAPVGMKISILQSSSTGAAVYVETQTPSTNSNGLVSLQIGMGTVLTGTFSGINWSAGPYFIKTETDPTGGTAYTIAGTNELMSVPYALFSANGTAGSTGAAGPNIITVSTTTTQTGLLTGNGANVSAVPATTASISASVDKNYVTNAQQTVLGNTSNTNTGDQTTITGNSGTATALATARTINGVPFDGTANITITAAAGGMQYFEKELVSDGENSIALTFSLGVFSKIHYNGALLKQNQWSGVGLTTLTLILDTRQNDKLTVTN
;
A
#
# COMPACT_ATOMS: atom_id res chain seq x y z
N MET A 1 -29.50 18.12 24.26
CA MET A 1 -29.70 18.66 22.89
C MET A 1 -29.77 20.19 22.89
N GLU A 2 -30.45 20.82 23.86
CA GLU A 2 -30.51 22.30 24.06
C GLU A 2 -29.17 23.04 23.87
N LYS A 3 -28.08 22.56 24.48
CA LYS A 3 -26.76 23.24 24.44
C LYS A 3 -26.08 23.24 23.07
N ILE A 4 -26.42 22.27 22.20
CA ILE A 4 -25.82 22.15 20.85
C ILE A 4 -26.42 23.20 19.91
N TYR A 5 -27.72 23.48 20.03
CA TYR A 5 -28.37 24.53 19.23
C TYR A 5 -27.84 25.92 19.59
N SER A 6 -27.55 26.18 20.86
CA SER A 6 -26.94 27.44 21.29
C SER A 6 -25.51 27.63 20.75
N ILE A 7 -24.71 26.56 20.67
CA ILE A 7 -23.35 26.61 20.10
C ILE A 7 -23.39 26.83 18.58
N ILE A 8 -24.29 26.14 17.87
CA ILE A 8 -24.47 26.31 16.42
C ILE A 8 -24.99 27.72 16.10
N ALA A 9 -25.98 28.22 16.85
CA ALA A 9 -26.49 29.58 16.69
C ALA A 9 -25.41 30.63 16.96
N GLY A 10 -24.58 30.43 18.00
CA GLY A 10 -23.44 31.30 18.30
C GLY A 10 -22.39 31.29 17.20
N LEU A 11 -22.11 30.13 16.58
CA LEU A 11 -21.18 30.02 15.46
C LEU A 11 -21.73 30.64 14.18
N LEU A 12 -23.04 30.53 13.90
CA LEU A 12 -23.67 31.18 12.74
C LEU A 12 -23.71 32.71 12.86
N LEU A 13 -23.76 33.25 14.09
CA LEU A 13 -23.74 34.69 14.34
C LEU A 13 -22.37 35.33 14.08
N THR A 14 -21.26 34.59 14.19
CA THR A 14 -19.91 35.14 13.95
C THR A 14 -19.49 35.16 12.48
N VAL A 15 -20.17 34.39 11.61
CA VAL A 15 -19.82 34.31 10.17
C VAL A 15 -20.31 35.51 9.35
N SER A 16 -21.02 36.45 9.96
CA SER A 16 -21.70 37.55 9.25
C SER A 16 -20.96 38.89 9.27
N VAL A 17 -19.74 38.95 9.80
CA VAL A 17 -18.96 40.20 9.86
C VAL A 17 -18.00 40.27 8.66
N PHE A 18 -18.53 40.56 7.48
CA PHE A 18 -17.70 41.02 6.37
C PHE A 18 -17.34 42.48 6.63
N ALA A 19 -16.13 42.74 7.15
CA ALA A 19 -15.55 44.06 7.11
C ALA A 19 -15.18 44.40 5.65
N GLN A 20 -16.17 44.79 4.85
CA GLN A 20 -15.89 45.27 3.50
C GLN A 20 -15.30 46.67 3.60
N ALA A 21 -14.11 46.86 3.02
CA ALA A 21 -13.56 48.20 2.86
C ALA A 21 -14.59 49.07 2.13
N PRO A 22 -14.79 50.33 2.54
CA PRO A 22 -15.72 51.22 1.86
C PRO A 22 -15.45 51.26 0.35
N GLN A 23 -16.45 50.95 -0.47
CA GLN A 23 -16.35 50.92 -1.93
C GLN A 23 -16.44 52.32 -2.56
N LYS A 24 -15.72 53.28 -1.95
CA LYS A 24 -15.69 54.69 -2.35
C LYS A 24 -14.47 55.40 -1.78
N MET A 25 -14.09 56.52 -2.39
CA MET A 25 -13.03 57.40 -1.88
C MET A 25 -13.45 58.87 -1.91
N SER A 26 -13.07 59.65 -0.91
CA SER A 26 -13.33 61.10 -0.88
C SER A 26 -12.44 61.83 -1.89
N TYR A 27 -13.01 62.81 -2.59
CA TYR A 27 -12.29 63.67 -3.54
C TYR A 27 -12.76 65.11 -3.39
N GLN A 28 -11.81 66.04 -3.45
CA GLN A 28 -12.07 67.48 -3.41
C GLN A 28 -11.24 68.18 -4.49
N ALA A 29 -11.84 69.16 -5.14
CA ALA A 29 -11.18 69.97 -6.16
C ALA A 29 -11.71 71.40 -6.16
N VAL A 30 -10.84 72.35 -6.51
CA VAL A 30 -11.24 73.74 -6.76
C VAL A 30 -11.41 73.93 -8.25
N ILE A 31 -12.59 74.37 -8.68
CA ILE A 31 -12.93 74.50 -10.10
C ILE A 31 -12.68 75.93 -10.56
N ARG A 32 -11.90 76.07 -11.63
CA ARG A 32 -11.59 77.33 -12.30
C ARG A 32 -11.93 77.23 -13.78
N ASN A 33 -12.40 78.32 -14.38
CA ASN A 33 -12.61 78.41 -15.82
C ASN A 33 -11.31 78.73 -16.59
N ASN A 34 -11.40 78.84 -17.91
CA ASN A 34 -10.25 79.16 -18.79
C ASN A 34 -9.58 80.51 -18.51
N SER A 35 -10.27 81.43 -17.83
CA SER A 35 -9.71 82.71 -17.37
C SER A 35 -9.10 82.63 -15.97
N ASN A 36 -8.96 81.43 -15.40
CA ASN A 36 -8.53 81.15 -14.02
C ASN A 36 -9.47 81.68 -12.92
N ALA A 37 -10.66 82.15 -13.27
CA ALA A 37 -11.66 82.59 -12.31
C ALA A 37 -12.36 81.39 -11.66
N LEU A 38 -12.67 81.49 -10.37
CA LEU A 38 -13.39 80.45 -9.63
C LEU A 38 -14.82 80.30 -10.17
N ILE A 39 -15.27 79.07 -10.37
CA ILE A 39 -16.68 78.76 -10.57
C ILE A 39 -17.29 78.57 -9.19
N THR A 40 -18.06 79.54 -8.68
CA THR A 40 -18.57 79.53 -7.30
C THR A 40 -20.08 79.31 -7.26
N SER A 41 -20.55 78.59 -6.23
CA SER A 41 -21.99 78.35 -5.96
C SER A 41 -22.80 77.87 -7.16
N ALA A 42 -22.20 77.06 -8.04
CA ALA A 42 -22.80 76.63 -9.30
C ALA A 42 -22.68 75.11 -9.48
N PRO A 43 -23.68 74.45 -10.12
CA PRO A 43 -23.55 73.05 -10.51
C PRO A 43 -22.48 72.90 -11.59
N VAL A 44 -21.68 71.85 -11.48
CA VAL A 44 -20.69 71.46 -12.49
C VAL A 44 -20.89 70.00 -12.87
N GLY A 45 -20.67 69.67 -14.13
CA GLY A 45 -20.71 68.30 -14.61
C GLY A 45 -19.31 67.71 -14.48
N MET A 46 -19.16 66.56 -13.84
CA MET A 46 -17.87 65.90 -13.71
C MET A 46 -17.93 64.47 -14.24
N LYS A 47 -16.91 64.07 -14.98
CA LYS A 47 -16.63 62.68 -15.36
C LYS A 47 -15.29 62.29 -14.76
N ILE A 48 -15.28 61.19 -14.03
CA ILE A 48 -14.13 60.69 -13.29
C ILE A 48 -13.79 59.32 -13.86
N SER A 49 -12.54 59.12 -14.25
CA SER A 49 -12.02 57.85 -14.76
C SER A 49 -10.84 57.38 -13.94
N ILE A 50 -10.77 56.09 -13.64
CA ILE A 50 -9.59 55.42 -13.11
C ILE A 50 -8.87 54.74 -14.28
N LEU A 51 -7.67 55.21 -14.59
CA LEU A 51 -6.83 54.68 -15.67
C LEU A 51 -5.77 53.75 -15.08
N GLN A 52 -5.47 52.65 -15.77
CA GLN A 52 -4.45 51.68 -15.33
C GLN A 52 -3.13 51.88 -16.09
N SER A 53 -2.01 51.62 -15.40
CA SER A 53 -0.64 51.59 -15.90
C SER A 53 -0.02 52.94 -16.31
N SER A 54 -0.78 53.88 -16.87
CA SER A 54 -0.28 55.21 -17.24
C SER A 54 -1.38 56.29 -17.22
N SER A 55 -0.99 57.56 -17.31
CA SER A 55 -1.91 58.72 -17.39
C SER A 55 -2.76 58.77 -18.67
N THR A 56 -2.45 57.91 -19.65
CA THR A 56 -3.20 57.73 -20.90
C THR A 56 -3.68 56.29 -21.09
N GLY A 57 -3.57 55.46 -20.04
CA GLY A 57 -3.93 54.06 -20.08
C GLY A 57 -5.44 53.81 -20.20
N ALA A 58 -5.81 52.54 -20.29
CA ALA A 58 -7.21 52.15 -20.39
C ALA A 58 -7.97 52.51 -19.10
N ALA A 59 -9.20 53.03 -19.26
CA ALA A 59 -10.08 53.30 -18.14
C ALA A 59 -10.71 51.98 -17.63
N VAL A 60 -10.38 51.59 -16.40
CA VAL A 60 -10.95 50.41 -15.74
C VAL A 60 -12.24 50.72 -14.99
N TYR A 61 -12.49 52.01 -14.71
CA TYR A 61 -13.71 52.52 -14.10
C TYR A 61 -13.99 53.93 -14.60
N VAL A 62 -15.25 54.23 -14.91
CA VAL A 62 -15.73 55.56 -15.30
C VAL A 62 -17.08 55.84 -14.64
N GLU A 63 -17.22 57.03 -14.06
CA GLU A 63 -18.49 57.53 -13.53
C GLU A 63 -18.71 59.01 -13.87
N THR A 64 -19.97 59.45 -13.79
CA THR A 64 -20.35 60.87 -13.87
C THR A 64 -21.02 61.34 -12.58
N GLN A 65 -20.77 62.59 -12.21
CA GLN A 65 -21.36 63.27 -11.06
C GLN A 65 -21.73 64.72 -11.40
N THR A 66 -22.68 65.29 -10.67
CA THR A 66 -23.12 66.70 -10.83
C THR A 66 -23.05 67.48 -9.52
N PRO A 67 -21.86 67.63 -8.90
CA PRO A 67 -21.72 68.38 -7.66
C PRO A 67 -21.93 69.89 -7.89
N SER A 68 -22.18 70.62 -6.81
CA SER A 68 -22.16 72.10 -6.82
C SER A 68 -20.91 72.60 -6.11
N THR A 69 -20.27 73.64 -6.66
CA THR A 69 -19.16 74.32 -6.00
C THR A 69 -19.65 75.19 -4.85
N ASN A 70 -18.80 75.43 -3.84
CA ASN A 70 -19.10 76.41 -2.78
C ASN A 70 -18.59 77.82 -3.15
N SER A 71 -18.64 78.76 -2.18
CA SER A 71 -18.16 80.15 -2.36
C SER A 71 -16.67 80.25 -2.72
N ASN A 72 -15.88 79.23 -2.43
CA ASN A 72 -14.45 79.15 -2.74
C ASN A 72 -14.17 78.34 -4.02
N GLY A 73 -15.21 77.96 -4.77
CA GLY A 73 -15.10 77.13 -5.96
C GLY A 73 -14.78 75.66 -5.68
N LEU A 74 -14.88 75.22 -4.41
CA LEU A 74 -14.57 73.86 -4.00
C LEU A 74 -15.76 72.93 -4.25
N VAL A 75 -15.51 71.78 -4.87
CA VAL A 75 -16.40 70.61 -4.87
C VAL A 75 -15.89 69.58 -3.87
N SER A 76 -16.81 68.85 -3.24
CA SER A 76 -16.53 67.69 -2.40
C SER A 76 -17.46 66.55 -2.81
N LEU A 77 -16.89 65.41 -3.17
CA LEU A 77 -17.62 64.25 -3.65
C LEU A 77 -16.97 62.94 -3.19
N GLN A 78 -17.69 61.84 -3.38
CA GLN A 78 -17.19 60.49 -3.13
C GLN A 78 -17.14 59.75 -4.47
N ILE A 79 -15.93 59.44 -4.94
CA ILE A 79 -15.73 58.60 -6.13
C ILE A 79 -16.20 57.19 -5.79
N GLY A 80 -16.97 56.55 -6.68
CA GLY A 80 -17.63 55.26 -6.45
C GLY A 80 -19.12 55.39 -6.12
N MET A 81 -19.62 56.61 -5.92
CA MET A 81 -21.04 56.90 -5.67
C MET A 81 -21.72 57.63 -6.84
N GLY A 82 -21.02 57.83 -7.97
CA GLY A 82 -21.56 58.46 -9.16
C GLY A 82 -22.44 57.54 -10.00
N THR A 83 -22.93 58.05 -11.12
CA THR A 83 -23.56 57.21 -12.14
C THR A 83 -22.47 56.52 -12.94
N VAL A 84 -22.38 55.19 -12.82
CA VAL A 84 -21.33 54.39 -13.48
C VAL A 84 -21.58 54.29 -14.99
N LEU A 85 -20.54 54.53 -15.78
CA LEU A 85 -20.53 54.35 -17.23
C LEU A 85 -19.79 53.07 -17.64
N THR A 86 -18.70 52.75 -16.95
CA THR A 86 -17.83 51.61 -17.27
C THR A 86 -17.28 50.98 -15.98
N GLY A 87 -17.23 49.64 -15.95
CA GLY A 87 -16.61 48.89 -14.84
C GLY A 87 -17.44 48.90 -13.56
N THR A 88 -16.84 48.48 -12.45
CA THR A 88 -17.38 48.62 -11.09
C THR A 88 -16.27 49.03 -10.14
N PHE A 89 -16.54 49.93 -9.19
CA PHE A 89 -15.49 50.41 -8.27
C PHE A 89 -14.92 49.26 -7.40
N SER A 90 -15.79 48.33 -6.99
CA SER A 90 -15.41 47.13 -6.22
C SER A 90 -14.60 46.12 -7.04
N GLY A 91 -14.73 46.12 -8.37
CA GLY A 91 -14.03 45.21 -9.27
C GLY A 91 -12.62 45.66 -9.66
N ILE A 92 -12.20 46.87 -9.25
CA ILE A 92 -10.87 47.39 -9.55
C ILE A 92 -9.83 46.55 -8.81
N ASN A 93 -8.92 45.91 -9.55
CA ASN A 93 -7.82 45.18 -8.96
C ASN A 93 -6.71 46.14 -8.49
N TRP A 94 -6.89 46.76 -7.32
CA TRP A 94 -5.97 47.77 -6.78
C TRP A 94 -4.51 47.29 -6.63
N SER A 95 -4.24 45.97 -6.62
CA SER A 95 -2.86 45.44 -6.58
C SER A 95 -2.15 45.48 -7.93
N ALA A 96 -2.87 45.69 -9.03
CA ALA A 96 -2.34 45.76 -10.40
C ALA A 96 -1.99 47.20 -10.83
N GLY A 97 -1.68 48.07 -9.86
CA GLY A 97 -1.28 49.46 -10.12
C GLY A 97 0.02 49.57 -10.92
N PRO A 98 0.41 50.80 -11.32
CA PRO A 98 -0.13 52.08 -10.85
C PRO A 98 -1.49 52.43 -11.46
N TYR A 99 -2.22 53.31 -10.78
CA TYR A 99 -3.51 53.85 -11.22
C TYR A 99 -3.47 55.36 -11.27
N PHE A 100 -4.28 55.96 -12.12
CA PHE A 100 -4.39 57.41 -12.29
C PHE A 100 -5.86 57.84 -12.20
N ILE A 101 -6.14 58.94 -11.50
CA ILE A 101 -7.43 59.62 -11.59
C ILE A 101 -7.36 60.65 -12.71
N LYS A 102 -8.24 60.48 -13.69
CA LYS A 102 -8.56 61.51 -14.68
C LYS A 102 -9.88 62.16 -14.31
N THR A 103 -9.89 63.48 -14.20
CA THR A 103 -11.11 64.28 -14.05
C THR A 103 -11.35 65.11 -15.29
N GLU A 104 -12.60 65.17 -15.70
CA GLU A 104 -13.09 65.96 -16.83
C GLU A 104 -14.30 66.75 -16.31
N THR A 105 -14.30 68.08 -16.44
CA THR A 105 -15.29 68.98 -15.83
C THR A 105 -15.91 69.90 -16.88
N ASP A 106 -17.23 69.97 -16.87
CA ASP A 106 -18.04 70.97 -17.56
C ASP A 106 -18.45 72.04 -16.53
N PRO A 107 -17.92 73.27 -16.63
CA PRO A 107 -18.19 74.33 -15.66
C PRO A 107 -19.65 74.83 -15.70
N THR A 108 -20.45 74.42 -16.68
CA THR A 108 -21.87 74.81 -16.84
C THR A 108 -22.85 73.74 -16.34
N GLY A 109 -22.35 72.60 -15.84
CA GLY A 109 -23.19 71.52 -15.33
C GLY A 109 -23.56 70.43 -16.35
N GLY A 110 -23.16 70.58 -17.61
CA GLY A 110 -23.47 69.65 -18.69
C GLY A 110 -22.47 68.50 -18.86
N THR A 111 -22.37 67.99 -20.09
CA THR A 111 -21.45 66.92 -20.48
C THR A 111 -20.37 67.38 -21.46
N ALA A 112 -20.25 68.69 -21.69
CA ALA A 112 -19.24 69.30 -22.55
C ALA A 112 -17.98 69.58 -21.72
N TYR A 113 -17.24 68.52 -21.38
CA TYR A 113 -16.09 68.62 -20.49
C TYR A 113 -14.94 69.40 -21.15
N THR A 114 -14.66 70.61 -20.67
CA THR A 114 -13.62 71.50 -21.21
C THR A 114 -12.38 71.60 -20.32
N ILE A 115 -12.50 71.24 -19.04
CA ILE A 115 -11.40 71.25 -18.07
C ILE A 115 -11.02 69.79 -17.79
N ALA A 116 -9.78 69.40 -18.04
CA ALA A 116 -9.31 68.04 -17.79
C ALA A 116 -7.98 68.02 -17.02
N GLY A 117 -7.81 67.03 -16.15
CA GLY A 117 -6.56 66.78 -15.44
C GLY A 117 -6.40 65.31 -15.10
N THR A 118 -5.16 64.82 -15.15
CA THR A 118 -4.82 63.45 -14.76
C THR A 118 -3.71 63.46 -13.72
N ASN A 119 -3.90 62.77 -12.61
CA ASN A 119 -2.90 62.61 -11.55
C ASN A 119 -2.78 61.15 -11.15
N GLU A 120 -1.57 60.73 -10.76
CA GLU A 120 -1.35 59.38 -10.23
C GLU A 120 -2.01 59.22 -8.85
N LEU A 121 -2.64 58.07 -8.63
CA LEU A 121 -3.12 57.66 -7.32
C LEU A 121 -1.96 57.12 -6.50
N MET A 122 -1.35 58.00 -5.71
CA MET A 122 -0.34 57.59 -4.75
C MET A 122 -0.97 56.86 -3.56
N SER A 123 -0.35 55.76 -3.14
CA SER A 123 -0.76 55.04 -1.93
C SER A 123 -0.56 55.91 -0.70
N VAL A 124 -1.56 55.96 0.19
CA VAL A 124 -1.40 56.56 1.54
C VAL A 124 -0.55 55.64 2.42
N PRO A 125 0.16 56.16 3.44
CA PRO A 125 1.08 55.35 4.27
C PRO A 125 0.45 54.07 4.87
N TYR A 126 -0.81 54.13 5.29
CA TYR A 126 -1.54 52.96 5.80
C TYR A 126 -1.90 51.92 4.71
N ALA A 127 -2.20 52.37 3.49
CA ALA A 127 -2.45 51.47 2.36
C ALA A 127 -1.14 50.80 1.91
N LEU A 128 -0.03 51.54 1.91
CA LEU A 128 1.29 51.00 1.65
C LEU A 128 1.72 49.99 2.72
N PHE A 129 1.45 50.26 4.00
CA PHE A 129 1.67 49.30 5.09
C PHE A 129 0.78 48.06 4.97
N SER A 130 -0.46 48.20 4.53
CA SER A 130 -1.35 47.04 4.31
C SER A 130 -0.89 46.15 3.14
N ALA A 131 -0.27 46.72 2.10
CA ALA A 131 0.26 45.97 0.96
C ALA A 131 1.63 45.33 1.24
N ASN A 132 2.46 45.98 2.07
CA ASN A 132 3.80 45.52 2.44
C ASN A 132 3.86 44.86 3.83
N GLY A 133 2.73 44.78 4.52
CA GLY A 133 2.63 44.14 5.82
C GLY A 133 2.97 42.66 5.68
N THR A 134 3.71 42.12 6.64
CA THR A 134 3.94 40.68 6.71
C THR A 134 2.59 39.98 6.66
N ALA A 135 2.39 39.11 5.67
CA ALA A 135 1.21 38.25 5.63
C ALA A 135 1.06 37.62 7.03
N GLY A 136 -0.14 37.73 7.61
CA GLY A 136 -0.41 37.07 8.88
C GLY A 136 -0.03 35.60 8.78
N SER A 137 0.42 35.02 9.90
CA SER A 137 0.77 33.59 9.93
C SER A 137 -0.35 32.78 9.25
N THR A 138 0.02 31.95 8.28
CA THR A 138 -0.92 31.02 7.64
C THR A 138 -1.73 30.34 8.75
N GLY A 139 -3.05 30.49 8.71
CA GLY A 139 -3.92 29.87 9.70
C GLY A 139 -3.62 28.37 9.80
N ALA A 140 -3.77 27.79 10.99
CA ALA A 140 -3.58 26.36 11.17
C ALA A 140 -4.38 25.62 10.09
N ALA A 141 -3.72 24.70 9.37
CA ALA A 141 -4.40 23.87 8.40
C ALA A 141 -5.62 23.22 9.08
N GLY A 142 -6.80 23.41 8.49
CA GLY A 142 -8.00 22.75 8.97
C GLY A 142 -7.77 21.23 9.06
N PRO A 143 -8.52 20.50 9.89
CA PRO A 143 -8.41 19.05 9.93
C PRO A 143 -8.52 18.50 8.52
N ASN A 144 -7.50 17.77 8.07
CA ASN A 144 -7.50 17.08 6.78
C ASN A 144 -8.69 16.11 6.78
N ILE A 145 -9.80 16.50 6.15
CA ILE A 145 -10.92 15.59 5.91
C ILE A 145 -10.49 14.69 4.75
N ILE A 146 -9.87 13.58 5.09
CA ILE A 146 -9.67 12.47 4.16
C ILE A 146 -11.07 11.94 3.83
N THR A 147 -11.60 12.33 2.67
CA THR A 147 -12.82 11.73 2.15
C THR A 147 -12.46 10.36 1.61
N VAL A 148 -12.63 9.33 2.44
CA VAL A 148 -12.49 7.94 2.05
C VAL A 148 -13.74 7.53 1.29
N SER A 149 -13.71 7.62 -0.04
CA SER A 149 -14.74 7.02 -0.91
C SER A 149 -14.35 5.58 -1.23
N THR A 150 -14.70 4.64 -0.36
CA THR A 150 -14.52 3.21 -0.64
C THR A 150 -15.78 2.63 -1.28
N THR A 151 -15.76 2.42 -2.60
CA THR A 151 -16.72 1.52 -3.28
C THR A 151 -16.36 0.04 -3.13
N THR A 152 -15.31 -0.29 -2.36
CA THR A 152 -14.89 -1.66 -2.11
C THR A 152 -14.45 -1.85 -0.66
N THR A 153 -14.80 -2.99 -0.06
CA THR A 153 -14.44 -3.47 1.28
C THR A 153 -12.92 -3.64 1.45
N GLN A 154 -12.17 -2.55 1.61
CA GLN A 154 -10.73 -2.60 1.85
C GLN A 154 -10.38 -1.97 3.20
N THR A 155 -9.97 -2.81 4.14
CA THR A 155 -9.35 -2.43 5.41
C THR A 155 -7.84 -2.26 5.21
N GLY A 156 -7.39 -1.03 4.97
CA GLY A 156 -5.98 -0.67 4.88
C GLY A 156 -5.70 0.65 5.61
N LEU A 157 -4.55 0.74 6.29
CA LEU A 157 -4.12 1.95 6.99
C LEU A 157 -3.59 2.97 5.98
N LEU A 158 -4.29 4.11 5.83
CA LEU A 158 -3.80 5.22 5.02
C LEU A 158 -2.74 5.99 5.82
N THR A 159 -1.50 6.01 5.34
CA THR A 159 -0.46 6.92 5.83
C THR A 159 -0.05 7.87 4.71
N GLY A 160 -0.26 9.17 4.92
CA GLY A 160 0.17 10.19 3.99
C GLY A 160 -0.27 11.59 4.40
N ASN A 161 0.65 12.55 4.34
CA ASN A 161 0.30 13.97 4.29
C ASN A 161 -0.20 14.24 2.85
N GLY A 162 -1.51 14.49 2.74
CA GLY A 162 -2.17 15.35 1.75
C GLY A 162 -2.03 15.15 0.24
N ALA A 163 -0.95 14.59 -0.31
CA ALA A 163 -0.64 14.78 -1.74
C ALA A 163 -0.24 13.53 -2.54
N ASN A 164 0.01 12.38 -1.92
CA ASN A 164 0.34 11.15 -2.67
C ASN A 164 -0.19 9.90 -1.96
N VAL A 165 -1.49 9.62 -2.13
CA VAL A 165 -2.02 8.28 -1.88
C VAL A 165 -1.77 7.47 -3.14
N SER A 166 -0.51 7.08 -3.34
CA SER A 166 -0.19 6.07 -4.34
C SER A 166 -0.53 4.73 -3.71
N ALA A 167 -1.58 4.07 -4.21
CA ALA A 167 -1.82 2.68 -3.93
C ALA A 167 -0.62 1.90 -4.49
N VAL A 168 0.39 1.66 -3.66
CA VAL A 168 1.52 0.81 -4.02
C VAL A 168 0.95 -0.59 -4.21
N PRO A 169 0.97 -1.15 -5.43
CA PRO A 169 0.60 -2.54 -5.62
C PRO A 169 1.53 -3.36 -4.73
N ALA A 170 0.98 -4.26 -3.92
CA ALA A 170 1.75 -5.14 -3.05
C ALA A 170 2.52 -6.17 -3.90
N THR A 171 3.53 -5.73 -4.64
CA THR A 171 4.51 -6.60 -5.26
C THR A 171 5.60 -6.87 -4.23
N THR A 172 5.50 -8.04 -3.59
CA THR A 172 6.56 -8.74 -2.82
C THR A 172 7.48 -7.84 -1.97
N ALA A 173 6.91 -6.84 -1.32
CA ALA A 173 7.65 -5.85 -0.56
C ALA A 173 8.44 -6.51 0.58
N SER A 174 9.73 -6.18 0.66
CA SER A 174 10.56 -6.36 1.85
C SER A 174 9.84 -5.78 3.07
N ILE A 175 9.19 -6.64 3.85
CA ILE A 175 8.55 -6.22 5.09
C ILE A 175 9.67 -6.04 6.12
N SER A 176 9.90 -4.80 6.56
CA SER A 176 10.91 -4.51 7.58
C SER A 176 10.70 -5.38 8.82
N ALA A 177 11.81 -5.83 9.42
CA ALA A 177 11.77 -6.61 10.65
C ALA A 177 11.04 -5.83 11.76
N SER A 178 10.29 -6.55 12.60
CA SER A 178 9.66 -5.92 13.75
C SER A 178 10.74 -5.36 14.67
N VAL A 179 10.56 -4.12 15.11
CA VAL A 179 11.47 -3.48 16.07
C VAL A 179 11.35 -4.09 17.47
N ASP A 180 10.23 -4.75 17.77
CA ASP A 180 10.02 -5.54 18.98
C ASP A 180 9.75 -7.00 18.60
N LYS A 181 10.63 -7.90 19.04
CA LYS A 181 10.58 -9.33 18.71
C LYS A 181 9.39 -10.06 19.33
N ASN A 182 8.67 -9.43 20.26
CA ASN A 182 7.47 -10.00 20.87
C ASN A 182 6.19 -9.71 20.08
N TYR A 183 6.23 -8.81 19.08
CA TYR A 183 5.08 -8.44 18.28
C TYR A 183 5.36 -8.65 16.80
N VAL A 184 4.51 -9.45 16.16
CA VAL A 184 4.44 -9.56 14.70
C VAL A 184 3.23 -8.77 14.21
N THR A 185 3.43 -7.94 13.21
CA THR A 185 2.31 -7.28 12.51
C THR A 185 1.49 -8.32 11.74
N ASN A 186 0.22 -8.02 11.44
CA ASN A 186 -0.61 -8.90 10.61
C ASN A 186 0.01 -9.18 9.23
N ALA A 187 0.71 -8.19 8.66
CA ALA A 187 1.44 -8.35 7.41
C ALA A 187 2.63 -9.31 7.54
N GLN A 188 3.37 -9.26 8.66
CA GLN A 188 4.41 -10.23 8.98
C GLN A 188 3.83 -11.62 9.22
N GLN A 189 2.67 -11.76 9.88
CA GLN A 189 1.99 -13.05 10.02
C GLN A 189 1.62 -13.67 8.68
N THR A 190 1.15 -12.89 7.70
CA THR A 190 0.85 -13.39 6.35
C THR A 190 2.12 -13.82 5.60
N VAL A 191 3.20 -13.05 5.70
CA VAL A 191 4.49 -13.45 5.11
C VAL A 191 5.06 -14.67 5.81
N LEU A 192 4.98 -14.76 7.15
CA LEU A 192 5.34 -15.97 7.88
C LEU A 192 4.47 -17.13 7.42
N GLY A 193 3.16 -17.00 7.27
CA GLY A 193 2.30 -18.07 6.75
C GLY A 193 2.68 -18.53 5.34
N ASN A 194 3.07 -17.60 4.47
CA ASN A 194 3.45 -17.89 3.08
C ASN A 194 4.89 -18.38 2.91
N THR A 195 5.82 -17.98 3.79
CA THR A 195 7.24 -18.40 3.78
C THR A 195 7.50 -19.61 4.67
N SER A 196 6.68 -19.81 5.70
CA SER A 196 6.66 -20.96 6.61
C SER A 196 5.86 -22.12 6.03
N ASN A 197 6.01 -22.42 4.74
CA ASN A 197 5.63 -23.75 4.26
C ASN A 197 6.35 -24.87 5.07
N THR A 198 7.32 -24.54 5.95
CA THR A 198 7.98 -25.50 6.86
C THR A 198 8.72 -24.86 8.07
N ASN A 199 8.06 -24.16 9.01
CA ASN A 199 8.62 -24.03 10.39
C ASN A 199 7.63 -23.53 11.49
N THR A 200 6.77 -24.41 11.98
CA THR A 200 6.39 -24.39 13.40
C THR A 200 6.66 -25.79 13.91
N GLY A 201 7.30 -25.92 15.08
CA GLY A 201 7.83 -27.17 15.66
C GLY A 201 6.81 -28.26 16.00
N ASP A 202 5.75 -28.38 15.21
CA ASP A 202 4.65 -29.34 15.31
C ASP A 202 4.24 -29.76 13.87
N GLN A 203 5.18 -30.37 13.14
CA GLN A 203 4.91 -30.86 11.79
C GLN A 203 4.01 -32.09 11.85
N THR A 204 2.69 -31.87 11.81
CA THR A 204 1.68 -32.93 11.73
C THR A 204 1.48 -33.47 10.31
N THR A 205 2.09 -32.83 9.29
CA THR A 205 1.93 -33.23 7.88
C THR A 205 3.24 -33.10 7.08
N ILE A 206 4.15 -34.05 7.27
CA ILE A 206 5.32 -34.20 6.39
C ILE A 206 4.85 -34.85 5.09
N THR A 207 5.06 -34.19 3.93
CA THR A 207 4.78 -34.80 2.62
C THR A 207 6.00 -35.56 2.10
N GLY A 208 5.76 -36.58 1.26
CA GLY A 208 6.79 -37.51 0.79
C GLY A 208 6.83 -38.83 1.58
N ASN A 209 7.93 -39.58 1.43
CA ASN A 209 8.04 -40.94 2.00
C ASN A 209 7.93 -40.98 3.54
N SER A 210 8.27 -39.88 4.23
CA SER A 210 8.18 -39.80 5.69
C SER A 210 6.74 -39.69 6.21
N GLY A 211 5.80 -39.10 5.44
CA GLY A 211 4.39 -38.97 5.86
C GLY A 211 3.58 -40.24 5.70
N THR A 212 4.01 -41.15 4.83
CA THR A 212 3.34 -42.44 4.57
C THR A 212 3.93 -43.60 5.38
N ALA A 213 5.01 -43.36 6.14
CA ALA A 213 5.68 -44.35 6.99
C ALA A 213 4.93 -44.65 8.31
N THR A 214 3.61 -44.60 8.31
CA THR A 214 2.77 -44.88 9.51
C THR A 214 2.97 -46.29 10.05
N ALA A 215 3.34 -47.25 9.20
CA ALA A 215 3.61 -48.64 9.60
C ALA A 215 4.86 -48.82 10.48
N LEU A 216 5.79 -47.86 10.45
CA LEU A 216 7.03 -47.82 11.25
C LEU A 216 6.88 -46.97 12.52
N ALA A 217 5.69 -46.41 12.80
CA ALA A 217 5.44 -45.67 14.04
C ALA A 217 5.69 -46.52 15.30
N THR A 218 5.49 -47.84 15.18
CA THR A 218 5.96 -48.81 16.18
C THR A 218 7.25 -49.46 15.67
N ALA A 219 8.32 -49.37 16.46
CA ALA A 219 9.60 -50.00 16.15
C ALA A 219 9.40 -51.48 15.80
N ARG A 220 10.00 -51.91 14.69
CA ARG A 220 9.97 -53.31 14.25
C ARG A 220 11.32 -53.95 14.50
N THR A 221 11.30 -55.25 14.76
CA THR A 221 12.50 -56.05 14.82
C THR A 221 12.67 -56.85 13.54
N ILE A 222 13.92 -57.03 13.10
CA ILE A 222 14.30 -57.98 12.07
C ILE A 222 15.01 -59.11 12.80
N ASN A 223 14.38 -60.29 12.83
CA ASN A 223 14.90 -61.45 13.56
C ASN A 223 15.24 -61.14 15.05
N GLY A 224 14.38 -60.37 15.72
CA GLY A 224 14.58 -59.96 17.12
C GLY A 224 15.49 -58.74 17.34
N VAL A 225 16.18 -58.24 16.32
CA VAL A 225 17.04 -57.05 16.41
C VAL A 225 16.25 -55.79 16.02
N PRO A 226 16.23 -54.72 16.84
CA PRO A 226 15.55 -53.47 16.50
C PRO A 226 16.07 -52.84 15.20
N PHE A 227 15.17 -52.40 14.33
CA PHE A 227 15.50 -51.61 13.16
C PHE A 227 15.14 -50.13 13.41
N ASP A 228 16.14 -49.25 13.37
CA ASP A 228 16.02 -47.80 13.60
C ASP A 228 16.37 -46.94 12.36
N GLY A 229 16.75 -47.58 11.25
CA GLY A 229 17.10 -46.91 10.00
C GLY A 229 18.46 -46.21 9.97
N THR A 230 19.29 -46.34 11.01
CA THR A 230 20.60 -45.68 11.08
C THR A 230 21.68 -46.35 10.23
N ALA A 231 21.46 -47.60 9.80
CA ALA A 231 22.35 -48.36 8.94
C ALA A 231 21.58 -49.19 7.90
N ASN A 232 22.27 -49.55 6.82
CA ASN A 232 21.73 -50.49 5.83
C ASN A 232 21.45 -51.85 6.48
N ILE A 233 20.32 -52.45 6.13
CA ILE A 233 20.04 -53.84 6.49
C ILE A 233 21.01 -54.72 5.72
N THR A 234 21.89 -55.40 6.44
CA THR A 234 22.78 -56.40 5.86
C THR A 234 22.13 -57.76 6.02
N ILE A 235 21.58 -58.29 4.92
CA ILE A 235 21.17 -59.70 4.85
C ILE A 235 22.40 -60.46 4.33
N THR A 236 23.18 -61.04 5.25
CA THR A 236 24.22 -61.99 4.86
C THR A 236 23.51 -63.19 4.23
N ALA A 237 23.86 -63.56 3.00
CA ALA A 237 23.19 -64.58 2.19
C ALA A 237 23.33 -66.03 2.71
N ALA A 238 23.17 -66.25 4.01
CA ALA A 238 23.20 -67.55 4.68
C ALA A 238 21.86 -67.90 5.34
N ALA A 239 20.77 -67.22 4.99
CA ALA A 239 19.42 -67.58 5.40
C ALA A 239 18.46 -67.41 4.21
N GLY A 240 18.15 -68.50 3.51
CA GLY A 240 16.97 -68.52 2.63
C GLY A 240 17.09 -69.21 1.28
N GLY A 241 18.25 -69.73 0.87
CA GLY A 241 18.30 -70.68 -0.24
C GLY A 241 18.11 -72.09 0.31
N MET A 242 16.94 -72.71 0.13
CA MET A 242 16.83 -74.16 0.33
C MET A 242 17.79 -74.83 -0.65
N GLN A 243 18.84 -75.49 -0.16
CA GLN A 243 19.78 -76.17 -1.04
C GLN A 243 19.15 -77.50 -1.45
N TYR A 244 18.98 -77.69 -2.76
CA TYR A 244 18.34 -78.86 -3.34
C TYR A 244 19.37 -79.73 -4.06
N PHE A 245 19.38 -81.03 -3.78
CA PHE A 245 20.15 -82.02 -4.51
C PHE A 245 19.24 -83.20 -4.86
N GLU A 246 19.36 -83.71 -6.09
CA GLU A 246 18.65 -84.88 -6.55
C GLU A 246 19.60 -85.81 -7.30
N LYS A 247 19.48 -87.11 -7.06
CA LYS A 247 20.27 -88.14 -7.73
C LYS A 247 19.47 -89.42 -7.88
N GLU A 248 19.55 -90.02 -9.06
CA GLU A 248 19.15 -91.41 -9.30
C GLU A 248 20.34 -92.33 -9.01
N LEU A 249 20.12 -93.40 -8.26
CA LEU A 249 21.17 -94.33 -7.85
C LEU A 249 21.55 -95.25 -9.02
N VAL A 250 22.84 -95.45 -9.24
CA VAL A 250 23.35 -96.17 -10.42
C VAL A 250 23.67 -97.64 -10.16
N SER A 251 23.71 -98.07 -8.90
CA SER A 251 24.02 -99.47 -8.51
C SER A 251 23.36 -99.88 -7.19
N ASP A 252 23.14 -101.18 -7.04
CA ASP A 252 22.73 -101.77 -5.75
C ASP A 252 23.90 -101.65 -4.75
N GLY A 253 23.72 -100.88 -3.68
CA GLY A 253 24.77 -100.62 -2.66
C GLY A 253 25.38 -99.21 -2.67
N GLU A 254 24.83 -98.27 -3.43
CA GLU A 254 25.24 -96.86 -3.41
C GLU A 254 24.78 -96.14 -2.14
N ASN A 255 25.52 -96.34 -1.04
CA ASN A 255 25.15 -95.82 0.28
C ASN A 255 25.93 -94.58 0.72
N SER A 256 26.95 -94.14 -0.02
CA SER A 256 27.75 -92.95 0.31
C SER A 256 27.70 -91.96 -0.86
N ILE A 257 26.94 -90.88 -0.70
CA ILE A 257 26.63 -89.91 -1.75
C ILE A 257 27.31 -88.56 -1.43
N ALA A 258 28.16 -88.10 -2.33
CA ALA A 258 28.73 -86.75 -2.25
C ALA A 258 27.69 -85.68 -2.63
N LEU A 259 27.65 -84.60 -1.85
CA LEU A 259 26.78 -83.45 -2.02
C LEU A 259 27.62 -82.21 -2.33
N THR A 260 27.02 -81.25 -3.04
CA THR A 260 27.65 -79.95 -3.33
C THR A 260 27.56 -78.97 -2.15
N PHE A 261 26.95 -79.39 -1.04
CA PHE A 261 26.79 -78.62 0.19
C PHE A 261 26.93 -79.52 1.42
N SER A 262 27.33 -78.93 2.54
CA SER A 262 27.35 -79.64 3.83
C SER A 262 25.92 -79.84 4.34
N LEU A 263 25.59 -81.06 4.79
CA LEU A 263 24.29 -81.36 5.40
C LEU A 263 24.11 -80.55 6.67
N GLY A 264 22.98 -79.85 6.79
CA GLY A 264 22.56 -79.18 8.01
C GLY A 264 21.82 -80.12 8.96
N VAL A 265 21.71 -79.71 10.22
CA VAL A 265 20.92 -80.42 11.25
C VAL A 265 19.42 -80.51 10.90
N PHE A 266 18.95 -79.69 9.96
CA PHE A 266 17.56 -79.67 9.48
C PHE A 266 17.40 -80.23 8.06
N SER A 267 18.45 -80.83 7.49
CA SER A 267 18.37 -81.48 6.19
C SER A 267 17.30 -82.58 6.18
N LYS A 268 16.46 -82.58 5.16
CA LYS A 268 15.47 -83.62 4.89
C LYS A 268 15.94 -84.47 3.73
N ILE A 269 16.06 -85.77 3.98
CA ILE A 269 16.51 -86.76 2.99
C ILE A 269 15.30 -87.58 2.57
N HIS A 270 14.94 -87.54 1.29
CA HIS A 270 13.86 -88.33 0.73
C HIS A 270 14.43 -89.45 -0.13
N TYR A 271 13.92 -90.66 0.05
CA TYR A 271 14.26 -91.83 -0.75
C TYR A 271 12.99 -92.36 -1.41
N ASN A 272 12.97 -92.41 -2.74
CA ASN A 272 11.77 -92.68 -3.55
C ASN A 272 10.57 -91.81 -3.13
N GLY A 273 10.84 -90.55 -2.78
CA GLY A 273 9.84 -89.58 -2.32
C GLY A 273 9.45 -89.69 -0.84
N ALA A 274 9.84 -90.74 -0.12
CA ALA A 274 9.56 -90.89 1.31
C ALA A 274 10.67 -90.25 2.17
N LEU A 275 10.28 -89.44 3.17
CA LEU A 275 11.23 -88.84 4.11
C LEU A 275 11.88 -89.93 4.98
N LEU A 276 13.21 -90.00 4.96
CA LEU A 276 13.99 -90.87 5.81
C LEU A 276 14.03 -90.36 7.24
N LYS A 277 13.94 -91.28 8.20
CA LYS A 277 14.12 -90.99 9.62
C LYS A 277 15.60 -90.75 9.93
N GLN A 278 15.87 -90.03 11.02
CA GLN A 278 17.24 -89.65 11.42
C GLN A 278 18.19 -90.84 11.62
N ASN A 279 17.67 -92.03 11.93
CA ASN A 279 18.47 -93.25 12.10
C ASN A 279 18.72 -94.03 10.79
N GLN A 280 18.18 -93.57 9.67
CA GLN A 280 18.34 -94.19 8.35
C GLN A 280 19.39 -93.48 7.49
N TRP A 281 20.03 -92.44 8.01
CA TRP A 281 21.11 -91.72 7.34
C TRP A 281 22.04 -91.03 8.35
N SER A 282 23.23 -90.65 7.90
CA SER A 282 24.18 -89.85 8.68
C SER A 282 24.99 -88.91 7.76
N GLY A 283 25.75 -88.00 8.36
CA GLY A 283 26.58 -87.03 7.61
C GLY A 283 26.33 -85.56 7.92
N VAL A 284 25.58 -85.24 8.98
CA VAL A 284 25.37 -83.84 9.42
C VAL A 284 26.71 -83.12 9.61
N GLY A 285 26.84 -81.93 9.03
CA GLY A 285 28.06 -81.12 8.98
C GLY A 285 29.03 -81.49 7.85
N LEU A 286 28.78 -82.58 7.12
CA LEU A 286 29.64 -83.10 6.07
C LEU A 286 29.00 -82.93 4.69
N THR A 287 29.83 -82.92 3.64
CA THR A 287 29.41 -82.94 2.23
C THR A 287 29.18 -84.36 1.70
N THR A 288 29.00 -85.33 2.60
CA THR A 288 28.76 -86.73 2.25
C THR A 288 27.58 -87.24 3.07
N LEU A 289 26.54 -87.70 2.36
CA LEU A 289 25.39 -88.38 2.94
C LEU A 289 25.64 -89.88 2.94
N THR A 290 25.55 -90.50 4.11
CA THR A 290 25.58 -91.96 4.23
C THR A 290 24.18 -92.48 4.50
N LEU A 291 23.64 -93.32 3.60
CA LEU A 291 22.37 -94.02 3.78
C LEU A 291 22.58 -95.31 4.58
N ILE A 292 21.68 -95.59 5.53
CA ILE A 292 21.67 -96.77 6.39
C ILE A 292 20.41 -97.58 6.06
N LEU A 293 20.35 -98.04 4.80
CA LEU A 293 19.30 -98.88 4.23
C LEU A 293 19.86 -99.57 2.97
N ASP A 294 19.16 -100.61 2.50
CA ASP A 294 19.51 -101.29 1.25
C ASP A 294 19.06 -100.46 0.05
N THR A 295 20.03 -100.00 -0.74
CA THR A 295 19.77 -99.21 -1.95
C THR A 295 19.69 -100.07 -3.20
N ARG A 296 18.83 -99.70 -4.15
CA ARG A 296 18.71 -100.37 -5.46
C ARG A 296 18.99 -99.40 -6.60
N GLN A 297 19.45 -99.95 -7.73
CA GLN A 297 19.61 -99.22 -8.97
C GLN A 297 18.27 -98.59 -9.41
N ASN A 298 18.34 -97.34 -9.88
CA ASN A 298 17.24 -96.47 -10.30
C ASN A 298 16.34 -95.91 -9.16
N ASP A 299 16.69 -96.15 -7.90
CA ASP A 299 16.03 -95.45 -6.79
C ASP A 299 16.43 -93.96 -6.78
N LYS A 300 15.51 -93.08 -6.36
CA LYS A 300 15.68 -91.62 -6.37
C LYS A 300 15.94 -91.07 -4.97
N LEU A 301 17.00 -90.30 -4.85
CA LEU A 301 17.39 -89.58 -3.64
C LEU A 301 17.18 -88.08 -3.84
N THR A 302 16.55 -87.42 -2.88
CA THR A 302 16.39 -85.96 -2.84
C THR A 302 16.79 -85.41 -1.48
N VAL A 303 17.68 -84.42 -1.46
CA VAL A 303 18.14 -83.75 -0.24
C VAL A 303 17.72 -82.29 -0.31
N THR A 304 17.03 -81.83 0.74
CA THR A 304 16.74 -80.40 0.94
C THR A 304 17.37 -79.96 2.24
N ASN A 305 18.24 -78.96 2.20
CA ASN A 305 18.90 -78.36 3.35
C ASN A 305 18.42 -76.94 3.61
#